data_AF-A0A1W9P7F2-F1
#
_entry.id   AF-A0A1W9P7F2-F1
#
_cell.length_a   1.000
_cell.length_b   1.000
_cell.length_c   1.000
_cell.angle_alpha   90.00
_cell.angle_beta   90.00
_cell.angle_gamma   90.00
#
_symmetry.space_group_name_H-M   'P 1'
#
loop_
_entity.id
_entity.type
_entity.pdbx_description
1 polymer ?
#
loop_
_entity_poly.entity_id
_entity_poly.type
_entity_poly.pdbx_seq_one_letter_code
_entity_poly.pdbx_strand_id
1 'polypeptide(L)'
;MKDYKTLPIAVLVLKIFAWISVIAGVIGGIRGIVMMFTALTDGLWLFAVSLLYGGLSFLYLYALSEVIQLLMNLERNTRKE
;
A
#
# COMPACT_ATOMS: atom_id res chain seq x y z
N MET A 1 9.76 24.08 16.72
CA MET A 1 9.71 24.08 15.24
C MET A 1 10.73 23.13 14.56
N LYS A 2 11.29 22.11 15.23
CA LYS A 2 12.29 21.21 14.60
C LYS A 2 11.89 19.73 14.52
N ASP A 3 10.83 19.30 15.19
CA ASP A 3 10.72 17.88 15.58
C ASP A 3 9.80 17.02 14.69
N TYR A 4 9.11 17.61 13.71
CA TYR A 4 8.21 16.86 12.81
C TYR A 4 8.69 16.76 11.36
N LYS A 5 9.96 17.06 11.05
CA LYS A 5 10.50 16.85 9.68
C LYS A 5 10.38 15.39 9.21
N THR A 6 10.38 14.47 10.16
CA THR A 6 10.38 13.02 9.88
C THR A 6 8.99 12.48 9.53
N LEU A 7 7.91 13.09 10.01
CA LEU A 7 6.53 12.60 9.79
C LEU A 7 6.07 12.73 8.32
N PRO A 8 6.30 13.85 7.61
CA PRO A 8 6.04 13.93 6.17
C PRO A 8 6.83 12.91 5.35
N ILE A 9 8.07 12.63 5.76
CA ILE A 9 8.90 11.60 5.13
C ILE A 9 8.31 10.21 5.37
N ALA A 10 7.85 9.92 6.59
CA ALA A 10 7.20 8.66 6.91
C ALA A 10 5.90 8.45 6.09
N VAL A 11 5.08 9.49 5.92
CA VAL A 11 3.88 9.45 5.06
C VAL A 11 4.26 9.16 3.60
N LEU A 12 5.28 9.82 3.08
CA LEU A 12 5.77 9.58 1.71
C LEU A 12 6.25 8.13 1.55
N VAL A 13 7.03 7.62 2.50
CA VAL A 13 7.53 6.24 2.52
C VAL A 13 6.39 5.23 2.55
N LEU A 14 5.36 5.45 3.38
CA LEU A 14 4.16 4.60 3.41
C LEU A 14 3.43 4.59 2.07
N LYS A 15 3.30 5.75 1.41
CA LYS A 15 2.71 5.85 0.06
C LYS A 15 3.54 5.09 -0.97
N ILE A 16 4.86 5.17 -0.91
CA ILE A 16 5.76 4.39 -1.78
C ILE A 16 5.57 2.89 -1.56
N PHE A 17 5.53 2.42 -0.31
CA PHE A 17 5.29 1.01 0.00
C PHE A 17 3.91 0.53 -0.43
N ALA A 18 2.89 1.38 -0.33
CA ALA A 18 1.56 1.07 -0.86
C ALA A 18 1.65 0.78 -2.37
N TRP A 19 2.30 1.66 -3.14
CA TRP A 19 2.49 1.46 -4.58
C TRP A 19 3.33 0.24 -4.93
N ILE A 20 4.41 -0.02 -4.18
CA ILE A 20 5.22 -1.24 -4.36
C ILE A 20 4.35 -2.49 -4.16
N SER A 21 3.44 -2.46 -3.19
CA SER A 21 2.52 -3.58 -2.92
C SER A 21 1.56 -3.84 -4.08
N VAL A 22 1.06 -2.78 -4.74
CA VAL A 22 0.27 -2.91 -5.98
C VAL A 22 1.10 -3.57 -7.08
N ILE A 23 2.32 -3.07 -7.30
CA ILE A 23 3.23 -3.62 -8.33
C ILE A 23 3.50 -5.10 -8.08
N ALA A 24 3.79 -5.48 -6.84
CA ALA A 24 4.01 -6.86 -6.45
C ALA A 24 2.75 -7.72 -6.68
N GLY A 25 1.56 -7.21 -6.34
CA GLY A 25 0.29 -7.87 -6.59
C GLY A 25 0.02 -8.09 -8.08
N VAL A 26 0.31 -7.10 -8.92
CA VAL A 26 0.17 -7.22 -10.39
C VAL A 26 1.13 -8.26 -10.95
N ILE A 27 2.40 -8.24 -10.55
CA ILE A 27 3.40 -9.23 -10.99
C ILE A 27 2.98 -10.65 -10.56
N GLY A 28 2.54 -10.81 -9.32
CA GLY A 28 2.01 -12.07 -8.81
C GLY A 28 0.77 -12.53 -9.58
N GLY A 29 -0.13 -11.61 -9.90
CA GLY A 29 -1.30 -11.88 -10.73
C GLY A 29 -0.95 -12.38 -12.13
N ILE A 30 -0.01 -11.70 -12.82
CA ILE A 30 0.49 -12.12 -14.13
C ILE A 30 1.09 -13.53 -14.05
N ARG A 31 1.91 -13.80 -13.03
CA ARG A 31 2.48 -15.13 -12.81
C ARG A 31 1.39 -16.18 -12.58
N GLY A 32 0.35 -15.86 -11.83
CA GLY A 32 -0.80 -16.73 -11.58
C GLY A 32 -1.51 -17.11 -12.87
N ILE A 33 -1.78 -16.14 -13.75
CA ILE A 33 -2.39 -16.37 -15.06
C ILE A 33 -1.52 -17.30 -15.91
N VAL A 34 -0.20 -17.06 -15.97
CA VAL A 34 0.73 -17.91 -16.73
C VAL A 34 0.75 -19.34 -16.18
N MET A 35 0.64 -19.51 -14.86
CA MET A 35 0.63 -20.82 -14.22
C MET A 35 -0.68 -21.60 -14.48
N MET A 36 -1.79 -20.93 -14.82
CA MET A 36 -3.05 -21.61 -15.16
C MET A 36 -2.93 -22.52 -16.39
N PHE A 37 -1.97 -22.25 -17.29
CA PHE A 37 -1.73 -23.10 -18.47
C PHE A 37 -1.13 -24.47 -18.14
N THR A 38 -0.54 -24.63 -16.95
CA THR A 38 0.10 -25.89 -16.54
C THR A 38 -0.53 -26.49 -15.27
N ALA A 39 -1.02 -25.66 -14.36
CA ALA A 39 -1.68 -26.06 -13.11
C ALA A 39 -2.81 -25.08 -12.78
N LEU A 40 -4.02 -25.38 -13.27
CA LEU A 40 -5.16 -24.47 -13.22
C LEU A 40 -5.52 -24.02 -11.79
N THR A 41 -5.64 -24.96 -10.85
CA THR A 41 -6.03 -24.68 -9.45
C THR A 41 -5.00 -23.82 -8.73
N ASP A 42 -3.72 -24.14 -8.89
CA ASP A 42 -2.62 -23.42 -8.25
C ASP A 42 -2.45 -22.02 -8.86
N GLY A 43 -2.62 -21.90 -10.18
CA GLY A 43 -2.61 -20.61 -10.88
C GLY A 43 -3.76 -19.70 -10.45
N LEU A 44 -4.97 -20.25 -10.30
CA LEU A 44 -6.15 -19.54 -9.76
C LEU A 44 -5.93 -19.06 -8.33
N TRP A 45 -5.42 -19.94 -7.47
CA TRP A 45 -5.10 -19.58 -6.09
C TRP A 45 -4.06 -18.47 -6.02
N LEU A 46 -2.95 -18.61 -6.76
CA LEU A 46 -1.87 -17.62 -6.78
C LEU A 46 -2.34 -16.27 -7.34
N PHE A 47 -3.17 -16.27 -8.37
CA PHE A 47 -3.80 -15.07 -8.92
C PHE A 47 -4.71 -14.37 -7.90
N ALA A 48 -5.63 -15.12 -7.28
CA ALA A 48 -6.57 -14.59 -6.31
C ALA A 48 -5.86 -14.02 -5.08
N VAL A 49 -4.88 -14.76 -4.53
CA VAL A 49 -4.07 -14.32 -3.38
C VAL A 49 -3.26 -13.08 -3.74
N SER A 50 -2.62 -13.02 -4.91
CA SER A 50 -1.79 -11.89 -5.31
C SER A 50 -2.61 -10.60 -5.48
N LEU A 51 -3.81 -10.70 -6.07
CA LEU A 51 -4.73 -9.57 -6.19
C LEU A 51 -5.29 -9.13 -4.84
N LEU A 52 -5.75 -10.08 -4.02
CA LEU A 52 -6.32 -9.77 -2.70
C LEU A 52 -5.28 -9.16 -1.77
N TYR A 53 -4.12 -9.81 -1.60
CA TYR A 53 -3.08 -9.28 -0.72
C TYR A 53 -2.47 -7.99 -1.28
N GLY A 54 -2.22 -7.90 -2.58
CA GLY A 54 -1.70 -6.68 -3.20
C GLY A 54 -2.66 -5.49 -3.07
N GLY A 55 -3.96 -5.72 -3.28
CA GLY A 55 -4.99 -4.70 -3.11
C GLY A 55 -5.22 -4.30 -1.66
N LEU A 56 -5.35 -5.27 -0.74
CA LEU A 56 -5.58 -5.01 0.68
C LEU A 56 -4.39 -4.30 1.33
N SER A 57 -3.16 -4.71 1.02
CA SER A 57 -1.95 -4.06 1.54
C SER A 57 -1.81 -2.63 1.02
N PHE A 58 -2.15 -2.36 -0.25
CA PHE A 58 -2.23 -1.00 -0.78
C PHE A 58 -3.25 -0.16 -0.02
N LEU A 59 -4.49 -0.63 0.11
CA LEU A 59 -5.55 0.10 0.82
C LEU A 59 -5.15 0.39 2.26
N TYR A 60 -4.59 -0.59 2.96
CA TYR A 60 -4.15 -0.44 4.34
C TYR A 60 -3.04 0.60 4.50
N LEU A 61 -1.95 0.48 3.72
CA LEU A 61 -0.80 1.39 3.82
C LEU A 61 -1.17 2.81 3.36
N TYR A 62 -1.99 2.94 2.32
CA TYR A 62 -2.45 4.23 1.84
C TYR A 62 -3.38 4.90 2.85
N ALA A 63 -4.36 4.18 3.39
CA ALA A 63 -5.25 4.69 4.43
C ALA A 63 -4.46 5.12 5.68
N LEU A 64 -3.48 4.33 6.11
CA LEU A 64 -2.61 4.69 7.23
C LEU A 64 -1.86 6.00 6.96
N SER A 65 -1.34 6.17 5.73
CA SER A 65 -0.65 7.39 5.32
C SER A 65 -1.55 8.62 5.35
N GLU A 66 -2.81 8.48 4.92
CA GLU A 66 -3.81 9.55 4.93
C GLU A 66 -4.24 9.90 6.36
N VAL A 67 -4.43 8.91 7.24
CA VAL A 67 -4.75 9.14 8.65
C VAL A 67 -3.65 9.94 9.34
N ILE A 68 -2.38 9.57 9.13
CA ILE A 68 -1.24 10.30 9.70
C ILE A 68 -1.19 11.73 9.14
N GLN A 69 -1.43 11.90 7.84
CA GLN A 69 -1.49 13.22 7.21
C GLN A 69 -2.62 14.10 7.76
N LEU A 70 -3.78 13.51 8.03
CA LEU A 70 -4.93 14.18 8.60
C LEU A 70 -4.68 14.61 10.05
N LEU A 71 -4.04 13.75 10.85
CA LEU A 71 -3.62 14.08 12.22
C LEU A 71 -2.60 15.22 12.25
N MET A 72 -1.61 15.22 11.34
CA MET A 72 -0.67 16.34 11.21
C MET A 72 -1.38 17.65 10.87
N ASN A 73 -2.33 17.62 9.93
CA ASN A 73 -3.09 18.82 9.53
C ASN A 73 -3.96 19.35 10.68
N LEU A 74 -4.60 18.46 11.44
CA LEU A 74 -5.34 18.84 12.64
C LEU A 74 -4.44 19.47 13.69
N GLU A 75 -3.28 18.87 13.98
CA GLU A 75 -2.33 19.44 14.94
C GLU A 75 -1.88 20.84 14.51
N ARG A 76 -1.57 21.02 13.22
CA ARG A 76 -1.17 22.33 12.67
C ARG A 76 -2.27 23.38 12.82
N ASN A 77 -3.50 23.05 12.44
CA ASN A 77 -4.64 23.97 12.56
C ASN A 77 -5.02 24.28 14.02
N THR A 78 -4.84 23.32 14.93
CA THR A 78 -5.21 23.51 16.34
C THR A 78 -4.17 24.33 17.11
N ARG A 79 -2.89 24.25 16.72
CA ARG A 79 -1.82 25.05 17.32
C ARG A 79 -1.77 26.51 16.86
N LYS A 80 -2.62 26.92 15.90
CA LYS A 80 -2.69 28.30 15.37
C LYS A 80 -1.32 28.85 14.92
N GLU A 81 -0.57 28.06 14.14
CA GLU A 81 0.37 28.61 13.15
C GLU A 81 -0.37 28.83 11.82
#